data_AF-A0A1G8BXK1-F1
#
_entry.id   AF-A0A1G8BXK1-F1
#
_cell.length_a   1.000
_cell.length_b   1.000
_cell.length_c   1.000
_cell.angle_alpha   90.00
_cell.angle_beta   90.00
_cell.angle_gamma   90.00
#
_symmetry.space_group_name_H-M   'P 1'
#
loop_
_entity.id
_entity.type
_entity.pdbx_description
1 polymer ?
#
loop_
_entity_poly.entity_id
_entity_poly.type
_entity_poly.pdbx_seq_one_letter_code
_entity_poly.pdbx_strand_id
1 'polypeptide(L)'
;MRFFLMLLNLLYVGTVLAATDTEDTLDISGCSLVSAQVFKYPVDGLPYSGQLLSMSSSYDWSGATSSLLISQNVAQTTGTITKTLNETFSEDWGTLAIPVCHDSFIPANQNGGKIKISNGTVTVSIGGMKYLGGYHTVGGIGWHYIAAQDLVDAGFEEGDEVTISIKNSAIAPYSSYTGWGKLIKRAQGVPTIVLTFDDGGTGPWEQLDYTKDQNIKGTIFYPWDYEGLDGKLTVSELKELKEAGWDIELNGTSNDASMTSFDTAQETVDSLVEGREWLAENELNDYARFFAYPNGTYENHSSPIIKTDVSGEIGSAVVEMDDVSDIEVGMIAEARSFPKGTRVVKVNTRKNTVTLDNESLGVGRGGEELDEPSNYMSFVDDSDEFYTWKLQQKLKDAGFKIGRTTRPNTMYSRYCVGDYGLVAPSRGAFLSADDDPEEKVESWIADPQAAGTTTILYFHNILDEGAEGVNISIDTYRTWIDKLAEARDAGEIEVLTMQEWWERDCSDTSEEDSE
;
A
#
# COMPACT_ATOMS: atom_id res chain seq x y z
N MET A 1 -59.83 25.22 40.17
CA MET A 1 -59.74 26.69 40.28
C MET A 1 -58.26 27.05 40.39
N ARG A 2 -57.69 27.63 39.32
CA ARG A 2 -56.37 28.30 39.16
C ARG A 2 -55.10 27.46 39.36
N PHE A 3 -54.35 27.12 38.30
CA PHE A 3 -53.38 27.91 37.50
C PHE A 3 -52.03 28.15 38.21
N PHE A 4 -50.96 27.50 37.74
CA PHE A 4 -49.80 28.21 37.18
C PHE A 4 -48.97 27.27 36.26
N LEU A 5 -48.86 27.69 35.00
CA LEU A 5 -47.98 27.18 33.96
C LEU A 5 -46.57 27.77 34.16
N MET A 6 -45.54 26.99 33.81
CA MET A 6 -44.31 27.57 33.25
C MET A 6 -43.88 26.70 32.07
N LEU A 7 -44.19 27.21 30.87
CA LEU A 7 -43.75 26.71 29.57
C LEU A 7 -42.35 27.27 29.32
N LEU A 8 -41.35 26.40 29.15
CA LEU A 8 -40.08 26.79 28.53
C LEU A 8 -40.13 26.37 27.06
N ASN A 9 -40.27 27.36 26.17
CA ASN A 9 -40.06 27.21 24.74
C ASN A 9 -38.56 27.10 24.49
N LEU A 10 -38.08 25.93 24.03
CA LEU A 10 -36.87 25.87 23.22
C LEU A 10 -37.29 25.60 21.78
N LEU A 11 -37.28 26.66 20.97
CA LEU A 11 -37.34 26.56 19.52
C LEU A 11 -36.02 25.89 19.07
N TYR A 12 -36.07 24.61 18.75
CA TYR A 12 -35.01 23.96 17.97
C TYR A 12 -35.30 24.26 16.50
N VAL A 13 -34.77 25.36 16.00
CA VAL A 13 -34.73 25.64 14.57
C VAL A 13 -33.63 24.75 14.00
N GLY A 14 -34.04 23.59 13.49
CA GLY A 14 -33.19 22.73 12.68
C GLY A 14 -32.78 23.48 11.42
N THR A 15 -31.59 24.04 11.43
CA THR A 15 -30.92 24.49 10.22
C THR A 15 -30.33 23.23 9.59
N VAL A 16 -31.04 22.66 8.62
CA VAL A 16 -30.45 21.69 7.69
C VAL A 16 -29.47 22.49 6.84
N LEU A 17 -28.20 22.52 7.27
CA LEU A 17 -27.09 22.82 6.37
C LEU A 17 -27.05 21.65 5.40
N ALA A 18 -27.59 21.86 4.20
CA ALA A 18 -27.25 21.04 3.06
C ALA A 18 -25.73 21.16 2.89
N ALA A 19 -25.00 20.11 3.26
CA ALA A 19 -23.64 19.92 2.80
C ALA A 19 -23.74 19.88 1.27
N THR A 20 -23.33 20.96 0.61
CA THR A 20 -22.99 20.86 -0.80
C THR A 20 -21.78 19.95 -0.86
N ASP A 21 -21.96 18.73 -1.35
CA ASP A 21 -20.89 17.92 -1.93
C ASP A 21 -20.18 18.78 -2.97
N THR A 22 -19.18 19.53 -2.54
CA THR A 22 -18.09 19.90 -3.43
C THR A 22 -17.28 18.62 -3.53
N GLU A 23 -17.42 17.91 -4.65
CA GLU A 23 -16.44 16.92 -5.08
C GLU A 23 -15.08 17.64 -5.11
N ASP A 24 -14.34 17.55 -4.01
CA ASP A 24 -12.93 17.82 -3.98
C ASP A 24 -12.30 16.76 -4.87
N THR A 25 -12.24 17.09 -6.16
CA THR A 25 -11.36 16.42 -7.10
C THR A 25 -9.95 16.51 -6.53
N LEU A 26 -9.54 15.48 -5.78
CA LEU A 26 -8.17 15.29 -5.35
C LEU A 26 -7.28 15.52 -6.58
N ASP A 27 -6.44 16.55 -6.53
CA ASP A 27 -5.42 16.78 -7.56
C ASP A 27 -4.32 15.71 -7.37
N ILE A 28 -4.62 14.50 -7.85
CA ILE A 28 -3.73 13.34 -7.82
C ILE A 28 -2.68 13.46 -8.94
N SER A 29 -2.00 14.60 -9.07
CA SER A 29 -0.87 14.76 -9.99
C SER A 29 0.36 13.99 -9.47
N GLY A 30 0.26 12.65 -9.47
CA GLY A 30 1.17 11.65 -8.89
C GLY A 30 2.60 11.61 -9.44
N CYS A 31 3.03 12.60 -10.22
CA CYS A 31 4.42 12.76 -10.65
C CYS A 31 4.94 14.21 -10.53
N SER A 32 4.12 15.19 -10.15
CA SER A 32 4.55 16.58 -9.95
C SER A 32 4.88 16.85 -8.49
N LEU A 33 5.93 16.20 -7.99
CA LEU A 33 6.50 16.55 -6.70
C LEU A 33 7.45 17.75 -6.90
N VAL A 34 6.88 18.95 -6.99
CA VAL A 34 7.68 20.19 -6.99
C VAL A 34 8.33 20.31 -5.61
N SER A 35 9.65 20.47 -5.55
CA SER A 35 10.39 20.46 -4.26
C SER A 35 9.90 21.46 -3.21
N ALA A 36 9.10 22.47 -3.59
CA ALA A 36 8.53 23.44 -2.67
C ALA A 36 7.19 22.99 -2.04
N GLN A 37 6.45 22.05 -2.64
CA GLN A 37 5.17 21.55 -2.11
C GLN A 37 5.35 20.44 -1.06
N VAL A 38 6.49 19.74 -1.07
CA VAL A 38 6.87 18.77 -0.03
C VAL A 38 7.17 19.44 1.32
N PHE A 39 7.34 20.77 1.37
CA PHE A 39 7.90 21.44 2.56
C PHE A 39 7.16 22.68 3.07
N LYS A 40 6.00 23.11 2.51
CA LYS A 40 5.40 24.34 3.05
C LYS A 40 3.89 24.62 2.96
N TYR A 41 3.03 23.75 2.44
CA TYR A 41 1.59 24.04 2.54
C TYR A 41 0.76 22.81 2.90
N PRO A 42 -0.11 22.93 3.92
CA PRO A 42 -1.09 21.91 4.25
C PRO A 42 -2.10 21.85 3.11
N VAL A 43 -2.30 20.65 2.56
CA VAL A 43 -3.64 20.31 2.09
C VAL A 43 -4.37 19.98 3.38
N ASP A 44 -5.41 20.74 3.72
CA ASP A 44 -6.21 20.52 4.92
C ASP A 44 -6.59 19.01 4.97
N GLY A 45 -6.02 18.27 5.92
CA GLY A 45 -6.26 16.84 6.09
C GLY A 45 -5.08 15.85 5.91
N LEU A 46 -3.84 16.29 5.58
CA LEU A 46 -2.68 15.39 5.51
C LEU A 46 -1.61 15.68 6.59
N PRO A 47 -1.25 14.72 7.47
CA PRO A 47 -0.29 14.94 8.57
C PRO A 47 1.20 14.88 8.18
N TYR A 48 1.56 14.79 6.90
CA TYR A 48 2.91 14.35 6.50
C TYR A 48 4.00 15.43 6.31
N SER A 49 3.73 16.72 6.58
CA SER A 49 4.75 17.77 6.33
C SER A 49 5.81 17.91 7.43
N GLY A 50 5.56 17.40 8.64
CA GLY A 50 6.49 17.52 9.78
C GLY A 50 7.70 16.60 9.72
N GLN A 51 7.50 15.32 9.35
CA GLN A 51 8.49 14.26 9.55
C GLN A 51 9.79 14.38 8.71
N LEU A 52 9.74 14.99 7.53
CA LEU A 52 10.95 15.18 6.72
C LEU A 52 11.72 16.46 7.09
N LEU A 53 11.09 17.41 7.80
CA LEU A 53 11.76 18.61 8.33
C LEU A 53 12.29 18.38 9.75
N SER A 54 11.69 17.46 10.51
CA SER A 54 12.10 17.06 11.87
C SER A 54 12.77 15.69 11.90
N MET A 55 13.79 15.45 11.08
CA MET A 55 14.66 14.25 11.17
C MET A 55 15.51 14.21 12.46
N SER A 56 14.92 14.53 13.59
CA SER A 56 15.32 14.08 14.92
C SER A 56 14.16 13.26 15.46
N SER A 57 14.12 11.96 15.14
CA SER A 57 13.33 11.07 15.99
C SER A 57 13.99 11.03 17.38
N SER A 58 13.26 10.56 18.39
CA SER A 58 13.75 10.40 19.76
C SER A 58 14.96 9.45 19.89
N TYR A 59 15.28 8.76 18.81
CA TYR A 59 16.46 7.92 18.65
C TYR A 59 17.46 8.65 17.73
N ASP A 60 18.72 8.75 18.13
CA ASP A 60 19.80 9.59 17.58
C ASP A 60 20.24 9.22 16.13
N TRP A 61 19.30 9.11 15.18
CA TRP A 61 19.50 8.60 13.82
C TRP A 61 19.81 9.71 12.81
N SER A 62 21.08 9.91 12.48
CA SER A 62 21.52 10.86 11.45
C SER A 62 21.58 10.23 10.05
N GLY A 63 20.43 10.10 9.39
CA GLY A 63 20.37 9.78 7.96
C GLY A 63 20.73 11.00 7.12
N ALA A 64 21.76 10.92 6.27
CA ALA A 64 22.07 12.00 5.33
C ALA A 64 21.20 11.89 4.07
N THR A 65 20.38 12.90 3.80
CA THR A 65 19.51 12.94 2.61
C THR A 65 20.22 13.55 1.42
N SER A 66 20.30 12.81 0.31
CA SER A 66 20.68 13.39 -0.98
C SER A 66 19.39 13.89 -1.65
N SER A 67 19.22 15.21 -1.74
CA SER A 67 18.00 15.79 -2.31
C SER A 67 18.15 16.02 -3.82
N LEU A 68 17.15 15.58 -4.58
CA LEU A 68 17.04 15.91 -6.00
C LEU A 68 15.61 16.27 -6.38
N LEU A 69 15.48 17.22 -7.32
CA LEU A 69 14.21 17.69 -7.87
C LEU A 69 13.64 16.67 -8.87
N ILE A 70 12.41 16.21 -8.62
CA ILE A 70 11.72 15.18 -9.43
C ILE A 70 11.41 15.67 -10.85
N SER A 71 11.17 16.97 -11.02
CA SER A 71 10.90 17.58 -12.33
C SER A 71 12.03 17.47 -13.35
N GLN A 72 13.23 17.03 -12.94
CA GLN A 72 14.39 16.84 -13.83
C GLN A 72 14.66 15.37 -14.20
N ASN A 73 13.92 14.39 -13.66
CA ASN A 73 14.23 12.96 -13.77
C ASN A 73 13.05 12.07 -14.23
N VAL A 74 12.21 12.55 -15.14
CA VAL A 74 11.17 11.71 -15.72
C VAL A 74 11.64 11.24 -17.10
N ALA A 75 11.72 9.93 -17.33
CA ALA A 75 11.95 9.40 -18.67
C ALA A 75 10.68 9.69 -19.45
N GLN A 76 10.80 10.63 -20.40
CA GLN A 76 9.68 11.10 -21.18
C GLN A 76 9.14 10.00 -22.12
N THR A 77 9.90 8.93 -22.43
CA THR A 77 9.53 7.86 -23.38
C THR A 77 10.13 6.49 -23.01
N THR A 78 9.90 5.45 -23.83
CA THR A 78 10.73 4.24 -23.88
C THR A 78 12.21 4.63 -23.86
N GLY A 79 12.92 4.25 -22.80
CA GLY A 79 14.24 4.80 -22.58
C GLY A 79 14.86 4.35 -21.27
N THR A 80 16.08 4.79 -21.03
CA THR A 80 16.79 4.56 -19.78
C THR A 80 17.18 5.91 -19.20
N ILE A 81 16.59 6.28 -18.06
CA ILE A 81 17.11 7.39 -17.26
C ILE A 81 18.32 6.83 -16.55
N THR A 82 19.44 7.53 -16.64
CA THR A 82 20.67 7.16 -15.96
C THR A 82 21.12 8.34 -15.12
N LYS A 83 21.51 8.07 -13.89
CA LYS A 83 22.11 9.06 -13.00
C LYS A 83 23.26 8.46 -12.23
N THR A 84 24.40 9.10 -12.38
CA THR A 84 25.56 8.92 -11.52
C THR A 84 25.35 9.69 -10.22
N LEU A 85 25.59 9.03 -9.10
CA LEU A 85 25.52 9.64 -7.78
C LEU A 85 26.77 10.51 -7.56
N ASN A 86 26.59 11.64 -6.88
CA ASN A 86 27.73 12.52 -6.55
C ASN A 86 28.62 11.93 -5.44
N GLU A 87 28.13 10.91 -4.75
CA GLU A 87 28.84 10.18 -3.71
C GLU A 87 29.22 8.81 -4.26
N THR A 88 30.41 8.35 -3.89
CA THR A 88 30.86 6.99 -4.17
C THR A 88 30.20 6.00 -3.23
N PHE A 89 30.08 4.75 -3.68
CA PHE A 89 29.60 3.64 -2.86
C PHE A 89 30.37 3.58 -1.55
N SER A 90 29.63 3.33 -0.48
CA SER A 90 30.19 2.93 0.80
C SER A 90 29.36 1.81 1.39
N GLU A 91 30.02 0.86 2.05
CA GLU A 91 29.32 -0.19 2.81
C GLU A 91 28.42 0.41 3.91
N ASP A 92 28.76 1.63 4.37
CA ASP A 92 28.01 2.39 5.37
C ASP A 92 26.69 2.98 4.85
N TRP A 93 26.41 2.86 3.55
CA TRP A 93 25.15 3.29 2.96
C TRP A 93 23.98 2.53 3.52
N GLY A 94 24.21 1.31 4.00
CA GLY A 94 23.12 0.51 4.50
C GLY A 94 22.05 0.25 3.43
N THR A 95 20.76 0.40 3.75
CA THR A 95 19.70 0.25 2.76
C THR A 95 19.58 1.55 1.97
N LEU A 96 19.58 1.41 0.65
CA LEU A 96 19.27 2.48 -0.28
C LEU A 96 17.80 2.34 -0.70
N ALA A 97 16.94 3.28 -0.29
CA ALA A 97 15.56 3.37 -0.75
C ALA A 97 15.43 4.30 -1.96
N ILE A 98 14.70 3.83 -2.97
CA ILE A 98 14.50 4.42 -4.28
C ILE A 98 13.00 4.52 -4.53
N PRO A 99 12.35 5.66 -4.21
CA PRO A 99 10.96 5.89 -4.58
C PRO A 99 10.88 6.00 -6.10
N VAL A 100 10.01 5.23 -6.73
CA VAL A 100 9.76 5.25 -8.17
C VAL A 100 8.31 5.61 -8.42
N CYS A 101 8.09 6.68 -9.15
CA CYS A 101 6.78 7.09 -9.61
C CYS A 101 6.46 6.40 -10.93
N HIS A 102 5.20 6.02 -11.10
CA HIS A 102 4.57 5.45 -12.26
C HIS A 102 3.20 6.09 -12.46
N ASP A 103 2.75 6.22 -13.70
CA ASP A 103 1.35 6.55 -13.94
C ASP A 103 0.49 5.31 -13.62
N SER A 104 -0.63 5.52 -12.95
CA SER A 104 -1.39 4.51 -12.19
C SER A 104 -2.12 3.43 -13.01
N PHE A 105 -1.97 3.41 -14.33
CA PHE A 105 -2.84 2.64 -15.24
C PHE A 105 -2.15 1.61 -16.13
N ILE A 106 -0.92 1.21 -15.79
CA ILE A 106 -0.29 0.13 -16.54
C ILE A 106 -0.66 -1.23 -15.94
N PRO A 107 -1.19 -2.18 -16.75
CA PRO A 107 -1.39 -3.56 -16.33
C PRO A 107 -0.16 -4.13 -15.61
N ALA A 108 -0.37 -4.82 -14.49
CA ALA A 108 0.69 -5.34 -13.62
C ALA A 108 1.73 -6.23 -14.34
N ASN A 109 1.41 -6.76 -15.51
CA ASN A 109 2.31 -7.58 -16.33
C ASN A 109 3.18 -6.78 -17.31
N GLN A 110 2.98 -5.46 -17.44
CA GLN A 110 3.67 -4.62 -18.43
C GLN A 110 4.61 -3.56 -17.84
N ASN A 111 4.67 -3.38 -16.51
CA ASN A 111 5.59 -2.40 -15.94
C ASN A 111 6.23 -2.80 -14.61
N GLY A 112 7.55 -2.76 -14.64
CA GLY A 112 8.34 -2.09 -13.62
C GLY A 112 9.64 -1.69 -14.28
N GLY A 113 9.93 -0.39 -14.28
CA GLY A 113 11.17 0.08 -14.87
C GLY A 113 12.32 -0.70 -14.25
N LYS A 114 13.12 -1.43 -15.04
CA LYS A 114 14.21 -2.23 -14.46
C LYS A 114 15.21 -1.27 -13.87
N ILE A 115 15.33 -1.26 -12.54
CA ILE A 115 16.34 -0.47 -11.87
C ILE A 115 17.65 -1.23 -11.95
N LYS A 116 18.66 -0.57 -12.48
CA LYS A 116 20.02 -1.07 -12.53
C LYS A 116 20.89 -0.16 -11.69
N ILE A 117 21.71 -0.75 -10.84
CA ILE A 117 22.76 -0.06 -10.10
C ILE A 117 24.07 -0.61 -10.65
N SER A 118 24.97 0.27 -11.08
CA SER A 118 26.24 -0.11 -11.68
C SER A 118 27.38 0.76 -11.16
N ASN A 119 28.56 0.16 -11.00
CA ASN A 119 29.83 0.86 -10.77
C ASN A 119 30.71 0.98 -12.04
N GLY A 120 30.13 0.71 -13.22
CA GLY A 120 30.85 0.61 -14.49
C GLY A 120 31.44 -0.78 -14.80
N THR A 121 31.64 -1.63 -13.79
CA THR A 121 32.17 -3.00 -13.95
C THR A 121 31.11 -4.06 -13.66
N VAL A 122 30.43 -3.91 -12.52
CA VAL A 122 29.33 -4.71 -12.03
C VAL A 122 28.02 -3.97 -12.34
N THR A 123 26.96 -4.73 -12.61
CA THR A 123 25.60 -4.21 -12.68
C THR A 123 24.69 -5.12 -11.89
N VAL A 124 24.15 -4.61 -10.79
CA VAL A 124 23.04 -5.23 -10.08
C VAL A 124 21.76 -4.75 -10.72
N SER A 125 20.99 -5.68 -11.27
CA SER A 125 19.61 -5.39 -11.64
C SER A 125 18.75 -5.68 -10.43
N ILE A 126 18.16 -4.63 -9.85
CA ILE A 126 16.96 -4.81 -9.04
C ILE A 126 15.90 -5.14 -10.08
N GLY A 127 15.74 -6.45 -10.33
CA GLY A 127 14.88 -6.97 -11.39
C GLY A 127 13.50 -6.33 -11.32
N GLY A 128 12.79 -6.29 -12.46
CA GLY A 128 11.35 -6.01 -12.42
C GLY A 128 10.75 -7.00 -11.43
N MET A 129 10.34 -6.47 -10.28
CA MET A 129 9.99 -7.18 -9.04
C MET A 129 10.37 -8.67 -9.06
N LYS A 130 11.47 -9.08 -8.41
CA LYS A 130 11.41 -10.43 -7.81
C LYS A 130 10.17 -10.34 -6.93
N TYR A 131 9.12 -11.06 -7.29
CA TYR A 131 7.81 -11.05 -6.64
C TYR A 131 7.96 -11.43 -5.16
N LEU A 132 8.42 -10.48 -4.37
CA LEU A 132 7.89 -10.22 -3.06
C LEU A 132 6.99 -9.00 -3.32
N GLY A 133 5.87 -9.27 -3.99
CA GLY A 133 4.60 -8.54 -3.92
C GLY A 133 4.52 -7.12 -4.45
N GLY A 134 3.80 -6.97 -5.56
CA GLY A 134 2.83 -5.90 -5.75
C GLY A 134 3.35 -4.47 -5.60
N TYR A 135 3.40 -3.78 -6.73
CA TYR A 135 3.12 -2.35 -6.78
C TYR A 135 2.00 -1.97 -5.78
N HIS A 136 2.37 -1.42 -4.64
CA HIS A 136 1.46 -0.57 -3.87
C HIS A 136 1.82 0.86 -4.25
N THR A 137 1.56 1.19 -5.52
CA THR A 137 1.64 2.56 -5.98
C THR A 137 0.43 3.30 -5.49
N VAL A 138 0.49 3.83 -4.27
CA VAL A 138 -0.56 4.75 -3.83
C VAL A 138 -0.37 6.04 -4.61
N GLY A 139 -1.36 6.35 -5.43
CA GLY A 139 -1.27 7.47 -6.37
C GLY A 139 -0.16 7.35 -7.42
N GLY A 140 0.34 6.13 -7.72
CA GLY A 140 1.41 5.95 -8.69
C GLY A 140 2.82 5.83 -8.10
N ILE A 141 3.03 5.86 -6.78
CA ILE A 141 4.40 5.86 -6.20
C ILE A 141 4.73 4.53 -5.52
N GLY A 142 5.70 3.78 -6.06
CA GLY A 142 6.25 2.56 -5.46
C GLY A 142 7.59 2.82 -4.81
N TRP A 143 7.99 1.98 -3.86
CA TRP A 143 9.32 2.02 -3.26
C TRP A 143 10.12 0.80 -3.69
N HIS A 144 11.37 1.03 -4.09
CA HIS A 144 12.37 0.00 -4.24
C HIS A 144 13.44 0.20 -3.19
N TYR A 145 14.11 -0.87 -2.81
CA TYR A 145 15.24 -0.80 -1.91
C TYR A 145 16.27 -1.86 -2.28
N ILE A 146 17.50 -1.64 -1.81
CA ILE A 146 18.59 -2.60 -1.89
C ILE A 146 19.50 -2.40 -0.69
N ALA A 147 19.95 -3.49 -0.06
CA ALA A 147 20.94 -3.41 0.99
C ALA A 147 22.33 -3.14 0.38
N ALA A 148 23.16 -2.35 1.05
CA ALA A 148 24.55 -2.16 0.64
C ALA A 148 25.28 -3.50 0.59
N GLN A 149 24.96 -4.43 1.49
CA GLN A 149 25.52 -5.79 1.48
C GLN A 149 25.20 -6.53 0.17
N ASP A 150 24.00 -6.37 -0.40
CA ASP A 150 23.67 -6.98 -1.70
C ASP A 150 24.53 -6.43 -2.84
N LEU A 151 24.94 -5.15 -2.74
CA LEU A 151 25.87 -4.54 -3.68
C LEU A 151 27.29 -5.07 -3.48
N VAL A 152 27.74 -5.22 -2.23
CA VAL A 152 29.05 -5.84 -1.88
C VAL A 152 29.11 -7.28 -2.40
N ASP A 153 28.09 -8.09 -2.14
CA ASP A 153 28.00 -9.49 -2.56
C ASP A 153 28.01 -9.62 -4.10
N ALA A 154 27.52 -8.60 -4.80
CA ALA A 154 27.59 -8.50 -6.25
C ALA A 154 28.95 -8.02 -6.78
N GLY A 155 29.84 -7.52 -5.91
CA GLY A 155 31.20 -7.08 -6.23
C GLY A 155 31.39 -5.57 -6.32
N PHE A 156 30.58 -4.77 -5.63
CA PHE A 156 30.88 -3.35 -5.41
C PHE A 156 31.96 -3.19 -4.33
N GLU A 157 32.86 -2.22 -4.51
CA GLU A 157 33.95 -1.90 -3.59
C GLU A 157 33.84 -0.44 -3.08
N GLU A 158 34.32 -0.18 -1.86
CA GLU A 158 34.34 1.17 -1.27
C GLU A 158 35.01 2.19 -2.22
N GLY A 159 34.33 3.31 -2.49
CA GLY A 159 34.84 4.34 -3.39
C GLY A 159 34.40 4.18 -4.86
N ASP A 160 33.65 3.14 -5.20
CA ASP A 160 33.08 2.96 -6.54
C ASP A 160 32.12 4.10 -6.92
N GLU A 161 32.18 4.55 -8.18
CA GLU A 161 31.20 5.50 -8.70
C GLU A 161 29.87 4.80 -8.97
N VAL A 162 28.81 5.14 -8.24
CA VAL A 162 27.51 4.47 -8.42
C VAL A 162 26.66 5.19 -9.45
N THR A 163 26.18 4.43 -10.44
CA THR A 163 25.20 4.85 -11.43
C THR A 163 23.93 4.05 -11.25
N ILE A 164 22.82 4.74 -10.97
CA ILE A 164 21.49 4.14 -10.98
C ILE A 164 20.87 4.43 -12.35
N SER A 165 20.15 3.46 -12.90
CA SER A 165 19.42 3.59 -14.15
C SER A 165 18.05 2.99 -14.03
N ILE A 166 17.00 3.70 -14.42
CA ILE A 166 15.67 3.11 -14.59
C ILE A 166 15.39 2.96 -16.08
N LYS A 167 15.21 1.71 -16.53
CA LYS A 167 14.76 1.44 -17.89
C LYS A 167 13.25 1.33 -17.93
N ASN A 168 12.57 2.31 -18.52
CA ASN A 168 11.18 2.18 -18.90
C ASN A 168 11.10 1.37 -20.22
N SER A 169 10.62 0.12 -20.11
CA SER A 169 10.46 -0.77 -21.26
C SER A 169 9.05 -0.77 -21.84
N ALA A 170 8.11 -0.04 -21.24
CA ALA A 170 6.75 -0.03 -21.74
C ALA A 170 6.69 0.64 -23.11
N ILE A 171 6.34 -0.17 -24.11
CA ILE A 171 6.01 0.27 -25.44
C ILE A 171 4.67 1.01 -25.33
N ALA A 172 4.54 2.13 -26.07
CA ALA A 172 3.25 2.72 -26.39
C ALA A 172 2.15 1.63 -26.52
N PRO A 173 1.07 1.64 -25.73
CA PRO A 173 0.51 2.77 -25.00
C PRO A 173 1.04 3.04 -23.59
N TYR A 174 1.80 2.12 -23.02
CA TYR A 174 1.97 2.01 -21.57
C TYR A 174 3.20 2.76 -21.05
N SER A 175 3.79 3.67 -21.84
CA SER A 175 4.99 4.39 -21.42
C SER A 175 4.65 5.21 -20.17
N SER A 176 4.88 4.64 -18.99
CA SER A 176 4.71 5.33 -17.72
C SER A 176 5.62 6.54 -17.73
N TYR A 177 5.19 7.62 -17.10
CA TYR A 177 6.15 8.50 -16.46
C TYR A 177 6.85 7.68 -15.38
N THR A 178 7.95 7.05 -15.75
CA THR A 178 8.84 6.45 -14.77
C THR A 178 9.81 7.54 -14.39
N GLY A 179 9.79 7.92 -13.13
CA GLY A 179 10.81 8.77 -12.52
C GLY A 179 11.15 8.22 -11.15
N TRP A 180 12.23 8.69 -10.54
CA TRP A 180 12.44 8.46 -9.12
C TRP A 180 12.34 9.75 -8.32
N GLY A 181 12.02 9.60 -7.05
CA GLY A 181 12.15 10.65 -6.06
C GLY A 181 13.58 10.82 -5.55
N LYS A 182 13.69 11.33 -4.33
CA LYS A 182 14.98 11.44 -3.63
C LYS A 182 15.46 10.05 -3.24
N LEU A 183 16.75 9.79 -3.46
CA LEU A 183 17.40 8.59 -2.97
C LEU A 183 17.72 8.75 -1.49
N ILE A 184 17.35 7.74 -0.71
CA ILE A 184 17.55 7.74 0.73
C ILE A 184 18.56 6.66 1.07
N LYS A 185 19.74 7.07 1.53
CA LYS A 185 20.74 6.16 2.08
C LYS A 185 20.52 6.00 3.58
N ARG A 186 21.08 4.92 4.13
CA ARG A 186 20.93 4.48 5.52
C ARG A 186 19.47 4.43 5.87
N ALA A 187 18.70 3.84 4.98
CA ALA A 187 17.26 3.76 5.04
C ALA A 187 16.82 2.64 6.00
N GLN A 188 17.68 1.73 6.46
CA GLN A 188 17.23 0.58 7.28
C GLN A 188 16.28 0.97 8.41
N GLY A 189 15.07 0.43 8.39
CA GLY A 189 14.24 0.39 9.59
C GLY A 189 14.78 -0.67 10.55
N VAL A 190 13.96 -0.97 11.56
CA VAL A 190 14.19 -2.11 12.44
C VAL A 190 13.67 -3.36 11.74
N PRO A 191 14.50 -4.40 11.49
CA PRO A 191 14.02 -5.68 10.99
C PRO A 191 12.85 -6.19 11.85
N THR A 192 11.68 -6.39 11.25
CA THR A 192 10.46 -6.68 12.03
C THR A 192 9.66 -7.81 11.41
N ILE A 193 9.14 -8.69 12.26
CA ILE A 193 8.13 -9.68 11.91
C ILE A 193 6.83 -9.32 12.65
N VAL A 194 5.72 -9.30 11.91
CA VAL A 194 4.37 -9.20 12.48
C VAL A 194 3.64 -10.51 12.19
N LEU A 195 3.22 -11.21 13.24
CA LEU A 195 2.48 -12.48 13.14
C LEU A 195 0.98 -12.23 13.18
N THR A 196 0.24 -12.72 12.18
CA THR A 196 -1.21 -12.50 12.08
C THR A 196 -1.96 -13.80 11.83
N PHE A 197 -3.15 -13.95 12.39
CA PHE A 197 -4.02 -15.11 12.18
C PHE A 197 -5.39 -14.67 11.73
N ASP A 198 -5.91 -15.33 10.71
CA ASP A 198 -7.18 -15.05 10.06
C ASP A 198 -8.23 -16.04 10.52
N ASP A 199 -9.50 -15.74 10.24
CA ASP A 199 -10.64 -16.65 10.41
C ASP A 199 -10.93 -17.10 11.85
N GLY A 200 -10.18 -16.67 12.85
CA GLY A 200 -10.45 -16.99 14.27
C GLY A 200 -10.37 -18.47 14.63
N GLY A 201 -9.47 -19.26 14.02
CA GLY A 201 -9.25 -20.65 14.43
C GLY A 201 -8.77 -20.78 15.88
N THR A 202 -9.03 -21.92 16.54
CA THR A 202 -8.69 -22.15 17.97
C THR A 202 -7.20 -22.36 18.23
N GLY A 203 -6.42 -22.74 17.22
CA GLY A 203 -5.01 -23.12 17.35
C GLY A 203 -4.11 -22.09 18.06
N PRO A 204 -4.21 -20.77 17.77
CA PRO A 204 -3.47 -19.75 18.49
C PRO A 204 -3.72 -19.76 20.00
N TRP A 205 -4.97 -19.95 20.43
CA TRP A 205 -5.32 -20.08 21.84
C TRP A 205 -4.81 -21.38 22.44
N GLU A 206 -4.91 -22.50 21.71
CA GLU A 206 -4.37 -23.79 22.15
C GLU A 206 -2.84 -23.78 22.32
N GLN A 207 -2.14 -22.89 21.61
CA GLN A 207 -0.70 -22.65 21.73
C GLN A 207 -0.34 -21.41 22.58
N LEU A 208 -1.30 -20.84 23.30
CA LEU A 208 -1.09 -19.60 24.07
C LEU A 208 0.00 -19.75 25.13
N ASP A 209 -0.01 -20.84 25.90
CA ASP A 209 1.02 -21.08 26.92
C ASP A 209 2.42 -21.18 26.30
N TYR A 210 2.53 -21.84 25.15
CA TYR A 210 3.82 -21.98 24.45
C TYR A 210 4.36 -20.62 23.98
N THR A 211 3.52 -19.83 23.33
CA THR A 211 3.92 -18.51 22.80
C THR A 211 4.25 -17.54 23.94
N LYS A 212 3.52 -17.60 25.07
CA LYS A 212 3.84 -16.85 26.29
C LYS A 212 5.20 -17.23 26.88
N ASP A 213 5.53 -18.52 26.95
CA ASP A 213 6.84 -18.99 27.42
C ASP A 213 7.99 -18.45 26.54
N GLN A 214 7.72 -18.28 25.24
CA GLN A 214 8.67 -17.71 24.27
C GLN A 214 8.61 -16.19 24.20
N ASN A 215 7.71 -15.52 24.93
CA ASN A 215 7.43 -14.08 24.83
C ASN A 215 7.10 -13.61 23.40
N ILE A 216 6.47 -14.47 22.60
CA ILE A 216 6.00 -14.18 21.25
C ILE A 216 4.49 -13.98 21.29
N LYS A 217 4.02 -13.02 20.51
CA LYS A 217 2.61 -12.64 20.39
C LYS A 217 2.28 -12.33 18.95
N GLY A 218 1.00 -12.18 18.65
CA GLY A 218 0.52 -11.85 17.32
C GLY A 218 -0.77 -11.06 17.35
N THR A 219 -1.38 -10.98 16.18
CA THR A 219 -2.67 -10.32 15.95
C THR A 219 -3.67 -11.33 15.42
N ILE A 220 -4.85 -11.41 16.01
CA ILE A 220 -5.98 -12.16 15.45
C ILE A 220 -6.84 -11.19 14.64
N PHE A 221 -7.01 -11.44 13.36
CA PHE A 221 -8.06 -10.84 12.55
C PHE A 221 -9.29 -11.75 12.60
N TYR A 222 -10.34 -11.28 13.26
CA TYR A 222 -11.49 -12.10 13.64
C TYR A 222 -12.76 -11.68 12.89
N PRO A 223 -13.44 -12.60 12.16
CA PRO A 223 -14.82 -12.38 11.69
C PRO A 223 -15.79 -12.56 12.86
N TRP A 224 -16.53 -11.52 13.25
CA TRP A 224 -17.32 -11.56 14.49
C TRP A 224 -18.53 -12.48 14.46
N ASP A 225 -19.06 -12.88 13.28
CA ASP A 225 -20.12 -13.89 13.19
C ASP A 225 -19.59 -15.31 13.43
N TYR A 226 -18.27 -15.50 13.58
CA TYR A 226 -17.67 -16.80 13.86
C TYR A 226 -17.63 -17.15 15.35
N GLU A 227 -18.16 -16.26 16.21
CA GLU A 227 -18.21 -16.44 17.66
C GLU A 227 -18.77 -17.80 18.06
N GLY A 228 -17.93 -18.61 18.70
CA GLY A 228 -18.31 -19.90 19.26
C GLY A 228 -18.75 -20.95 18.24
N LEU A 229 -18.53 -20.73 16.94
CA LEU A 229 -18.70 -21.78 15.94
C LEU A 229 -17.70 -22.92 16.18
N ASP A 230 -18.02 -24.11 15.67
CA ASP A 230 -17.14 -25.28 15.81
C ASP A 230 -15.75 -25.01 15.21
N GLY A 231 -14.70 -25.21 16.03
CA GLY A 231 -13.32 -24.91 15.66
C GLY A 231 -12.96 -23.42 15.60
N LYS A 232 -13.82 -22.52 16.11
CA LYS A 232 -13.60 -21.08 16.17
C LYS A 232 -13.51 -20.59 17.61
N LEU A 233 -12.73 -19.54 17.82
CA LEU A 233 -12.55 -18.92 19.13
C LEU A 233 -13.88 -18.37 19.66
N THR A 234 -14.09 -18.50 20.97
CA THR A 234 -15.12 -17.81 21.74
C THR A 234 -14.62 -16.44 22.21
N VAL A 235 -15.54 -15.55 22.63
CA VAL A 235 -15.14 -14.27 23.26
C VAL A 235 -14.25 -14.49 24.50
N SER A 236 -14.48 -15.55 25.28
CA SER A 236 -13.65 -15.85 26.45
C SER A 236 -12.20 -16.15 26.05
N GLU A 237 -12.00 -16.96 25.02
CA GLU A 237 -10.67 -17.33 24.52
C GLU A 237 -9.96 -16.13 23.87
N LEU A 238 -10.70 -15.28 23.16
CA LEU A 238 -10.18 -14.01 22.62
C LEU A 238 -9.72 -13.07 23.76
N LYS A 239 -10.45 -13.01 24.88
CA LYS A 239 -10.02 -12.24 26.07
C LYS A 239 -8.75 -12.79 26.67
N GLU A 240 -8.58 -14.10 26.75
CA GLU A 240 -7.34 -14.72 27.23
C GLU A 240 -6.13 -14.39 26.34
N LEU A 241 -6.32 -14.41 25.02
CA LEU A 241 -5.30 -13.96 24.05
C LEU A 241 -4.95 -12.48 24.26
N LYS A 242 -5.96 -11.61 24.38
CA LYS A 242 -5.77 -10.18 24.67
C LYS A 242 -5.01 -9.95 25.99
N GLU A 243 -5.39 -10.65 27.06
CA GLU A 243 -4.73 -10.57 28.36
C GLU A 243 -3.26 -10.99 28.29
N ALA A 244 -2.92 -11.89 27.36
CA ALA A 244 -1.54 -12.28 27.06
C ALA A 244 -0.80 -11.28 26.14
N GLY A 245 -1.45 -10.17 25.75
CA GLY A 245 -0.85 -9.11 24.95
C GLY A 245 -1.01 -9.27 23.44
N TRP A 246 -1.88 -10.17 22.97
CA TRP A 246 -2.22 -10.26 21.55
C TRP A 246 -3.19 -9.14 21.14
N ASP A 247 -3.08 -8.67 19.91
CA ASP A 247 -4.09 -7.77 19.34
C ASP A 247 -5.28 -8.58 18.83
N ILE A 248 -6.49 -8.06 19.00
CA ILE A 248 -7.71 -8.57 18.38
C ILE A 248 -8.25 -7.49 17.45
N GLU A 249 -8.31 -7.79 16.17
CA GLU A 249 -8.62 -6.88 15.06
C GLU A 249 -9.65 -7.52 14.11
N LEU A 250 -10.05 -6.80 13.05
CA LEU A 250 -11.15 -7.21 12.17
C LEU A 250 -10.69 -8.07 10.99
N ASN A 251 -11.33 -9.20 10.72
CA ASN A 251 -11.13 -9.92 9.44
C ASN A 251 -12.02 -9.35 8.32
N GLY A 252 -11.94 -8.04 8.10
CA GLY A 252 -12.81 -7.34 7.16
C GLY A 252 -14.27 -7.42 7.58
N THR A 253 -15.01 -8.37 7.01
CA THR A 253 -16.47 -8.50 7.17
C THR A 253 -16.84 -9.50 8.26
N SER A 254 -18.10 -9.51 8.67
CA SER A 254 -18.57 -10.34 9.80
C SER A 254 -18.34 -11.84 9.60
N ASN A 255 -18.35 -12.29 8.35
CA ASN A 255 -18.37 -13.70 7.97
C ASN A 255 -17.26 -14.08 6.99
N ASP A 256 -16.23 -13.23 6.83
CA ASP A 256 -15.13 -13.40 5.87
C ASP A 256 -15.54 -13.33 4.38
N ALA A 257 -16.70 -12.73 4.08
CA ALA A 257 -17.03 -12.35 2.70
C ALA A 257 -16.08 -11.28 2.17
N SER A 258 -15.87 -11.26 0.84
CA SER A 258 -15.08 -10.23 0.18
C SER A 258 -15.61 -8.84 0.52
N MET A 259 -14.70 -7.92 0.85
CA MET A 259 -15.07 -6.52 1.09
C MET A 259 -15.63 -5.83 -0.16
N THR A 260 -15.45 -6.41 -1.35
CA THR A 260 -15.99 -5.90 -2.62
C THR A 260 -17.29 -6.59 -3.05
N SER A 261 -17.89 -7.44 -2.20
CA SER A 261 -19.17 -8.10 -2.52
C SER A 261 -20.42 -7.34 -2.10
N PHE A 262 -20.27 -6.19 -1.43
CA PHE A 262 -21.39 -5.30 -1.09
C PHE A 262 -21.83 -4.50 -2.32
N ASP A 263 -23.01 -3.88 -2.25
CA ASP A 263 -23.51 -3.06 -3.36
C ASP A 263 -22.77 -1.72 -3.43
N THR A 264 -22.29 -1.20 -2.30
CA THR A 264 -21.49 0.04 -2.24
C THR A 264 -20.30 -0.07 -1.30
N ALA A 265 -19.25 0.72 -1.56
CA ALA A 265 -18.11 0.80 -0.65
C ALA A 265 -18.46 1.38 0.72
N GLN A 266 -19.54 2.17 0.82
CA GLN A 266 -20.02 2.67 2.11
C GLN A 266 -20.59 1.55 2.98
N GLU A 267 -21.37 0.62 2.40
CA GLU A 267 -21.89 -0.53 3.15
C GLU A 267 -20.77 -1.41 3.70
N THR A 268 -19.68 -1.58 2.94
CA THR A 268 -18.47 -2.26 3.44
C THR A 268 -17.87 -1.53 4.64
N VAL A 269 -17.76 -0.20 4.59
CA VAL A 269 -17.25 0.60 5.72
C VAL A 269 -18.16 0.48 6.93
N ASP A 270 -19.48 0.58 6.74
CA ASP A 270 -20.46 0.46 7.81
C ASP A 270 -20.37 -0.94 8.47
N SER A 271 -20.16 -2.00 7.69
CA SER A 271 -19.91 -3.36 8.21
C SER A 271 -18.64 -3.43 9.06
N LEU A 272 -17.53 -2.82 8.64
CA LEU A 272 -16.31 -2.79 9.47
C LEU A 272 -16.49 -1.95 10.74
N VAL A 273 -17.28 -0.88 10.68
CA VAL A 273 -17.61 -0.08 11.87
C VAL A 273 -18.43 -0.90 12.86
N GLU A 274 -19.41 -1.67 12.39
CA GLU A 274 -20.16 -2.63 13.22
C GLU A 274 -19.22 -3.66 13.89
N GLY A 275 -18.29 -4.23 13.13
CA GLY A 275 -17.28 -5.14 13.70
C GLY A 275 -16.42 -4.49 14.77
N ARG A 276 -15.99 -3.24 14.58
CA ARG A 276 -15.24 -2.46 15.57
C ARG A 276 -16.07 -2.23 16.84
N GLU A 277 -17.36 -1.91 16.69
CA GLU A 277 -18.29 -1.77 17.82
C GLU A 277 -18.46 -3.10 18.57
N TRP A 278 -18.58 -4.22 17.85
CA TRP A 278 -18.65 -5.55 18.46
C TRP A 278 -17.38 -5.88 19.28
N LEU A 279 -16.19 -5.55 18.76
CA LEU A 279 -14.93 -5.71 19.49
C LEU A 279 -14.90 -4.86 20.76
N ALA A 280 -15.39 -3.63 20.71
CA ALA A 280 -15.46 -2.73 21.87
C ALA A 280 -16.47 -3.23 22.92
N GLU A 281 -17.67 -3.62 22.51
CA GLU A 281 -18.73 -4.15 23.39
C GLU A 281 -18.30 -5.42 24.12
N ASN A 282 -17.45 -6.23 23.49
CA ASN A 282 -16.89 -7.43 24.09
C ASN A 282 -15.58 -7.18 24.85
N GLU A 283 -15.16 -5.93 25.06
CA GLU A 283 -13.92 -5.55 25.73
C GLU A 283 -12.67 -6.16 25.07
N LEU A 284 -12.72 -6.42 23.76
CA LEU A 284 -11.63 -6.99 22.98
C LEU A 284 -10.76 -5.87 22.40
N ASN A 285 -11.34 -4.84 21.80
CA ASN A 285 -10.59 -3.71 21.28
C ASN A 285 -11.50 -2.49 21.07
N ASP A 286 -11.34 -1.45 21.90
CA ASP A 286 -12.17 -0.25 21.85
C ASP A 286 -11.82 0.68 20.68
N TYR A 287 -10.72 0.39 19.98
CA TYR A 287 -10.19 1.22 18.90
C TYR A 287 -9.57 0.40 17.77
N ALA A 288 -10.22 -0.72 17.42
CA ALA A 288 -9.80 -1.56 16.30
C ALA A 288 -9.71 -0.72 15.02
N ARG A 289 -8.50 -0.59 14.49
CA ARG A 289 -8.17 0.29 13.37
C ARG A 289 -7.37 -0.43 12.29
N PHE A 290 -7.10 -1.71 12.53
CA PHE A 290 -6.43 -2.60 11.60
C PHE A 290 -7.41 -3.67 11.18
N PHE A 291 -7.23 -4.15 9.96
CA PHE A 291 -8.08 -5.21 9.45
C PHE A 291 -7.32 -6.05 8.43
N ALA A 292 -7.94 -7.16 8.04
CA ALA A 292 -7.54 -7.96 6.91
C ALA A 292 -8.57 -7.84 5.79
N TYR A 293 -8.10 -7.86 4.54
CA TYR A 293 -8.98 -8.01 3.40
C TYR A 293 -9.27 -9.51 3.19
N PRO A 294 -10.51 -9.99 3.37
CA PRO A 294 -10.87 -11.36 3.08
C PRO A 294 -10.47 -11.75 1.67
N ASN A 295 -9.83 -12.91 1.53
CA ASN A 295 -9.27 -13.39 0.25
C ASN A 295 -8.26 -12.44 -0.41
N GLY A 296 -7.71 -11.46 0.33
CA GLY A 296 -6.83 -10.41 -0.18
C GLY A 296 -7.49 -9.45 -1.18
N THR A 297 -8.82 -9.44 -1.28
CA THR A 297 -9.55 -8.65 -2.28
C THR A 297 -9.98 -7.32 -1.69
N TYR A 298 -9.55 -6.23 -2.31
CA TYR A 298 -9.75 -4.87 -1.79
C TYR A 298 -10.24 -3.87 -2.84
N GLU A 299 -10.36 -4.29 -4.10
CA GLU A 299 -10.84 -3.47 -5.21
C GLU A 299 -11.32 -4.34 -6.37
N ASN A 300 -12.28 -3.82 -7.15
CA ASN A 300 -12.71 -4.39 -8.41
C ASN A 300 -11.95 -3.69 -9.53
N HIS A 301 -11.00 -4.38 -10.15
CA HIS A 301 -10.32 -3.84 -11.32
C HIS A 301 -11.14 -4.10 -12.58
N SER A 302 -11.52 -3.02 -13.28
CA SER A 302 -11.79 -3.09 -14.70
C SER A 302 -10.45 -3.14 -15.45
N SER A 303 -10.31 -4.08 -16.39
CA SER A 303 -9.14 -4.04 -17.28
C SER A 303 -9.28 -2.82 -18.19
N PRO A 304 -8.22 -2.01 -18.37
CA PRO A 304 -8.28 -0.87 -19.28
C PRO A 304 -8.60 -1.35 -20.70
N ILE A 305 -9.54 -0.67 -21.36
CA ILE A 305 -9.83 -0.85 -22.78
C ILE A 305 -8.80 -0.04 -23.55
N ILE A 306 -8.02 -0.71 -24.40
CA ILE A 306 -6.96 -0.07 -25.17
C ILE A 306 -7.41 0.04 -26.61
N LYS A 307 -7.37 1.27 -27.16
CA LYS A 307 -7.57 1.50 -28.58
C LYS A 307 -6.26 1.99 -29.21
N THR A 308 -5.99 1.52 -30.43
CA THR A 308 -4.88 1.94 -31.28
C THR A 308 -5.40 2.80 -32.42
N ASP A 309 -4.48 3.32 -33.24
CA ASP A 309 -4.80 4.10 -34.44
C ASP A 309 -5.64 5.34 -34.12
N VAL A 310 -5.42 5.88 -32.91
CA VAL A 310 -6.04 7.12 -32.45
C VAL A 310 -5.46 8.29 -33.24
N SER A 311 -6.32 9.12 -33.79
CA SER A 311 -5.95 10.30 -34.58
C SER A 311 -6.84 11.50 -34.25
N GLY A 312 -6.41 12.69 -34.66
CA GLY A 312 -7.13 13.93 -34.42
C GLY A 312 -6.20 15.14 -34.56
N GLU A 313 -6.76 16.34 -34.42
CA GLU A 313 -5.97 17.57 -34.37
C GLU A 313 -5.54 17.85 -32.93
N ILE A 314 -4.29 18.26 -32.72
CA ILE A 314 -3.86 18.82 -31.44
C ILE A 314 -4.71 20.05 -31.10
N GLY A 315 -5.12 20.19 -29.84
CA GLY A 315 -6.10 21.19 -29.41
C GLY A 315 -7.56 20.79 -29.67
N SER A 316 -7.81 19.58 -30.19
CA SER A 316 -9.16 19.03 -30.31
C SER A 316 -9.51 18.13 -29.11
N ALA A 317 -10.75 18.20 -28.65
CA ALA A 317 -11.35 17.25 -27.72
C ALA A 317 -11.99 16.04 -28.43
N VAL A 318 -12.01 16.04 -29.77
CA VAL A 318 -12.52 14.93 -30.58
C VAL A 318 -11.36 14.13 -31.13
N VAL A 319 -11.37 12.83 -30.86
CA VAL A 319 -10.43 11.85 -31.42
C VAL A 319 -11.18 10.86 -32.30
N GLU A 320 -10.53 10.43 -33.38
CA GLU A 320 -10.98 9.35 -34.26
C GLU A 320 -10.15 8.10 -33.95
N MET A 321 -10.73 6.93 -34.13
CA MET A 321 -10.05 5.64 -33.94
C MET A 321 -10.70 4.57 -34.83
N ASP A 322 -10.03 3.43 -35.01
CA ASP A 322 -10.55 2.36 -35.87
C ASP A 322 -11.81 1.72 -35.30
N ASP A 323 -11.93 1.67 -33.97
CA ASP A 323 -13.03 1.03 -33.26
C ASP A 323 -13.29 1.72 -31.91
N VAL A 324 -14.56 2.02 -31.64
CA VAL A 324 -15.04 2.64 -30.40
C VAL A 324 -15.89 1.68 -29.55
N SER A 325 -15.89 0.37 -29.86
CA SER A 325 -16.60 -0.62 -29.04
C SER A 325 -16.13 -0.56 -27.59
N ASP A 326 -17.04 -0.86 -26.67
CA ASP A 326 -16.78 -0.97 -25.24
C ASP A 326 -16.41 0.35 -24.55
N ILE A 327 -16.21 1.44 -25.30
CA ILE A 327 -16.06 2.78 -24.73
C ILE A 327 -17.44 3.32 -24.37
N GLU A 328 -17.59 3.73 -23.12
CA GLU A 328 -18.83 4.33 -22.60
C GLU A 328 -18.61 5.78 -22.16
N VAL A 329 -19.71 6.54 -22.13
CA VAL A 329 -19.69 7.90 -21.57
C VAL A 329 -19.42 7.82 -20.08
N GLY A 330 -18.51 8.65 -19.58
CA GLY A 330 -18.08 8.67 -18.19
C GLY A 330 -16.71 8.05 -17.95
N MET A 331 -16.28 7.11 -18.81
CA MET A 331 -14.96 6.47 -18.68
C MET A 331 -13.82 7.49 -18.67
N ILE A 332 -12.81 7.26 -17.83
CA ILE A 332 -11.54 7.99 -17.87
C ILE A 332 -10.87 7.63 -19.20
N ALA A 333 -10.45 8.65 -19.94
CA ALA A 333 -9.71 8.50 -21.17
C ALA A 333 -8.27 8.99 -20.96
N GLU A 334 -7.33 8.07 -21.04
CA GLU A 334 -5.92 8.34 -20.80
C GLU A 334 -5.09 8.20 -22.07
N ALA A 335 -4.45 9.30 -22.45
CA ALA A 335 -3.40 9.33 -23.44
C ALA A 335 -2.35 10.37 -23.06
N ARG A 336 -1.19 10.30 -23.70
CA ARG A 336 -0.06 11.20 -23.44
C ARG A 336 -0.38 12.65 -23.79
N SER A 337 -1.20 12.82 -24.82
CA SER A 337 -1.67 14.10 -25.37
C SER A 337 -2.90 14.67 -24.66
N PHE A 338 -3.30 14.17 -23.49
CA PHE A 338 -4.48 14.68 -22.77
C PHE A 338 -4.19 14.93 -21.29
N PRO A 339 -4.86 15.89 -20.64
CA PRO A 339 -4.78 16.08 -19.18
C PRO A 339 -5.16 14.80 -18.41
N LYS A 340 -4.57 14.62 -17.22
CA LYS A 340 -5.00 13.55 -16.30
C LYS A 340 -6.45 13.78 -15.87
N GLY A 341 -7.23 12.71 -15.77
CA GLY A 341 -8.65 12.79 -15.40
C GLY A 341 -9.59 13.21 -16.55
N THR A 342 -9.09 13.30 -17.79
CA THR A 342 -9.94 13.50 -18.97
C THR A 342 -11.00 12.40 -19.07
N ARG A 343 -12.25 12.75 -19.37
CA ARG A 343 -13.37 11.80 -19.46
C ARG A 343 -14.05 11.80 -20.82
N VAL A 344 -14.63 10.65 -21.16
CA VAL A 344 -15.49 10.50 -22.34
C VAL A 344 -16.84 11.19 -22.11
N VAL A 345 -17.16 12.20 -22.92
CA VAL A 345 -18.48 12.87 -22.89
C VAL A 345 -19.41 12.39 -23.98
N LYS A 346 -18.88 11.80 -25.05
CA LYS A 346 -19.70 11.30 -26.17
C LYS A 346 -18.97 10.23 -26.98
N VAL A 347 -19.70 9.18 -27.36
CA VAL A 347 -19.24 8.15 -28.30
C VAL A 347 -20.10 8.18 -29.56
N ASN A 348 -19.47 8.19 -30.74
CA ASN A 348 -20.15 8.17 -32.03
C ASN A 348 -19.71 6.96 -32.85
N THR A 349 -20.44 5.86 -32.69
CA THR A 349 -20.19 4.57 -33.36
C THR A 349 -20.35 4.61 -34.87
N ARG A 350 -20.99 5.64 -35.45
CA ARG A 350 -21.10 5.77 -36.93
C ARG A 350 -19.87 6.39 -37.57
N LYS A 351 -19.11 7.16 -36.79
CA LYS A 351 -17.91 7.86 -37.26
C LYS A 351 -16.64 7.35 -36.58
N ASN A 352 -16.76 6.40 -35.66
CA ASN A 352 -15.72 5.95 -34.75
C ASN A 352 -14.96 7.10 -34.09
N THR A 353 -15.71 8.07 -33.56
CA THR A 353 -15.14 9.20 -32.84
C THR A 353 -15.57 9.21 -31.39
N VAL A 354 -14.64 9.61 -30.51
CA VAL A 354 -14.89 9.90 -29.10
C VAL A 354 -14.70 11.39 -28.88
N THR A 355 -15.63 12.02 -28.15
CA THR A 355 -15.47 13.40 -27.65
C THR A 355 -15.16 13.33 -26.17
N LEU A 356 -14.17 14.10 -25.77
CA LEU A 356 -13.65 14.20 -24.42
C LEU A 356 -14.04 15.54 -23.79
N ASP A 357 -13.99 15.65 -22.46
CA ASP A 357 -14.22 16.90 -21.74
C ASP A 357 -13.03 17.87 -21.78
N ASN A 358 -11.87 17.39 -22.22
CA ASN A 358 -10.65 18.16 -22.37
C ASN A 358 -10.11 18.08 -23.80
N GLU A 359 -9.53 19.18 -24.27
CA GLU A 359 -8.80 19.23 -25.52
C GLU A 359 -7.43 18.55 -25.39
N SER A 360 -6.93 18.00 -26.50
CA SER A 360 -5.57 17.48 -26.55
C SER A 360 -4.53 18.58 -26.36
N LEU A 361 -3.47 18.24 -25.64
CA LEU A 361 -2.36 19.11 -25.34
C LEU A 361 -1.33 19.09 -26.47
N GLY A 362 -0.92 20.27 -26.94
CA GLY A 362 0.23 20.40 -27.85
C GLY A 362 1.58 20.18 -27.16
N VAL A 363 1.59 20.17 -25.84
CA VAL A 363 2.70 19.69 -25.03
C VAL A 363 2.17 18.56 -24.17
N GLY A 364 2.57 17.33 -24.46
CA GLY A 364 2.08 16.16 -23.70
C GLY A 364 2.47 16.23 -22.22
N ARG A 365 1.89 15.35 -21.40
CA ARG A 365 2.08 15.38 -19.93
C ARG A 365 3.57 15.27 -19.49
N GLY A 366 4.48 14.86 -20.38
CA GLY A 366 5.91 14.76 -20.14
C GLY A 366 6.73 15.98 -20.56
N GLY A 367 6.09 17.01 -21.10
CA GLY A 367 6.75 18.21 -21.60
C GLY A 367 7.22 18.13 -23.05
N GLU A 368 7.00 17.02 -23.75
CA GLU A 368 7.27 16.90 -25.18
C GLU A 368 6.29 17.71 -26.03
N GLU A 369 6.78 18.36 -27.07
CA GLU A 369 5.93 18.91 -28.12
C GLU A 369 5.33 17.76 -28.95
N LEU A 370 4.02 17.83 -29.19
CA LEU A 370 3.27 16.85 -29.96
C LEU A 370 2.63 17.54 -31.16
N ASP A 371 2.87 17.00 -32.35
CA ASP A 371 2.24 17.46 -33.58
C ASP A 371 0.90 16.75 -33.84
N GLU A 372 0.70 15.58 -33.23
CA GLU A 372 -0.51 14.76 -33.33
C GLU A 372 -0.84 14.13 -31.96
N PRO A 373 -2.11 13.82 -31.68
CA PRO A 373 -2.48 13.03 -30.51
C PRO A 373 -1.72 11.71 -30.45
N SER A 374 -1.61 11.15 -29.25
CA SER A 374 -1.03 9.81 -29.07
C SER A 374 -1.78 8.81 -29.94
N ASN A 375 -1.07 7.95 -30.70
CA ASN A 375 -1.67 6.94 -31.59
C ASN A 375 -2.37 5.78 -30.86
N TYR A 376 -2.58 5.94 -29.57
CA TYR A 376 -3.22 5.02 -28.66
C TYR A 376 -3.91 5.78 -27.54
N MET A 377 -4.94 5.18 -26.96
CA MET A 377 -5.63 5.70 -25.79
C MET A 377 -6.16 4.53 -24.94
N SER A 378 -6.05 4.68 -23.62
CA SER A 378 -6.66 3.76 -22.65
C SER A 378 -7.96 4.34 -22.15
N PHE A 379 -8.98 3.52 -22.00
CA PHE A 379 -10.27 3.88 -21.42
C PHE A 379 -10.52 3.01 -20.20
N VAL A 380 -10.81 3.63 -19.07
CA VAL A 380 -11.03 2.93 -17.81
C VAL A 380 -12.39 3.31 -17.25
N ASP A 381 -13.19 2.30 -16.96
CA ASP A 381 -14.42 2.48 -16.21
C ASP A 381 -14.07 2.52 -14.72
N ASP A 382 -14.11 3.74 -14.17
CA ASP A 382 -13.93 4.01 -12.76
C ASP A 382 -15.26 4.21 -12.02
N SER A 383 -16.41 3.85 -12.63
CA SER A 383 -17.72 4.04 -12.02
C SER A 383 -18.01 3.06 -10.89
N ASP A 384 -17.41 1.86 -10.91
CA ASP A 384 -17.55 0.84 -9.86
C ASP A 384 -17.22 1.43 -8.48
N GLU A 385 -18.04 1.14 -7.47
CA GLU A 385 -17.87 1.63 -6.09
C GLU A 385 -16.57 1.14 -5.45
N PHE A 386 -16.04 0.02 -5.92
CA PHE A 386 -14.79 -0.60 -5.49
C PHE A 386 -13.66 -0.39 -6.49
N TYR A 387 -13.82 0.53 -7.43
CA TYR A 387 -12.69 0.95 -8.25
C TYR A 387 -11.58 1.52 -7.37
N THR A 388 -10.35 1.37 -7.85
CA THR A 388 -9.10 1.69 -7.17
C THR A 388 -9.17 2.98 -6.32
N TRP A 389 -8.85 2.81 -5.02
CA TRP A 389 -8.84 3.79 -3.93
C TRP A 389 -10.19 4.19 -3.32
N LYS A 390 -11.33 3.93 -3.95
CA LYS A 390 -12.62 4.41 -3.41
C LYS A 390 -12.95 3.83 -2.04
N LEU A 391 -12.83 2.51 -1.89
CA LEU A 391 -13.07 1.83 -0.60
C LEU A 391 -12.05 2.29 0.45
N GLN A 392 -10.78 2.38 0.08
CA GLN A 392 -9.71 2.75 0.98
C GLN A 392 -9.86 4.19 1.46
N GLN A 393 -10.21 5.13 0.58
CA GLN A 393 -10.47 6.51 1.00
C GLN A 393 -11.59 6.56 2.06
N LYS A 394 -12.70 5.86 1.82
CA LYS A 394 -13.81 5.82 2.80
C LYS A 394 -13.41 5.15 4.12
N LEU A 395 -12.63 4.08 4.08
CA LEU A 395 -12.09 3.42 5.28
C LEU A 395 -11.18 4.37 6.07
N LYS A 396 -10.35 5.15 5.37
CA LYS A 396 -9.47 6.15 5.99
C LYS A 396 -10.28 7.24 6.68
N ASP A 397 -11.32 7.73 6.01
CA ASP A 397 -12.25 8.73 6.55
C ASP A 397 -13.00 8.19 7.79
N ALA A 398 -13.25 6.87 7.85
CA ALA A 398 -13.82 6.17 9.00
C ALA A 398 -12.81 5.86 10.13
N GLY A 399 -11.55 6.28 9.98
CA GLY A 399 -10.50 6.19 11.00
C GLY A 399 -9.63 4.92 10.94
N PHE A 400 -9.84 4.04 9.96
CA PHE A 400 -8.97 2.87 9.77
C PHE A 400 -7.56 3.30 9.32
N LYS A 401 -6.56 2.49 9.68
CA LYS A 401 -5.14 2.80 9.45
C LYS A 401 -4.46 1.87 8.46
N ILE A 402 -4.66 0.55 8.59
CA ILE A 402 -4.12 -0.40 7.64
C ILE A 402 -4.98 -1.65 7.47
N GLY A 403 -5.07 -2.13 6.23
CA GLY A 403 -5.72 -3.35 5.82
C GLY A 403 -4.71 -4.32 5.20
N ARG A 404 -4.56 -5.50 5.77
CA ARG A 404 -3.59 -6.50 5.32
C ARG A 404 -4.16 -7.35 4.18
N THR A 405 -3.42 -7.50 3.08
CA THR A 405 -3.78 -8.33 1.90
C THR A 405 -2.90 -9.58 1.83
N THR A 406 -3.31 -10.60 1.08
CA THR A 406 -2.57 -11.88 0.89
C THR A 406 -1.44 -11.79 -0.15
N ARG A 407 -1.15 -10.60 -0.67
CA ARG A 407 -0.07 -10.39 -1.64
C ARG A 407 1.28 -10.37 -0.91
N PRO A 408 2.20 -11.33 -1.17
CA PRO A 408 3.42 -11.49 -0.38
C PRO A 408 4.45 -10.40 -0.69
N ASN A 409 4.75 -9.49 0.23
CA ASN A 409 5.89 -8.55 0.17
C ASN A 409 6.43 -8.28 1.58
N THR A 410 7.57 -7.61 1.67
CA THR A 410 8.03 -6.86 2.83
C THR A 410 7.74 -5.36 2.65
N MET A 411 7.51 -4.65 3.75
CA MET A 411 7.24 -3.21 3.75
C MET A 411 8.41 -2.47 4.32
N TYR A 412 8.79 -1.39 3.65
CA TYR A 412 9.74 -0.45 4.21
C TYR A 412 8.98 0.55 5.08
N SER A 413 8.97 0.33 6.40
CA SER A 413 8.11 1.06 7.34
C SER A 413 8.82 2.16 8.14
N ARG A 414 10.13 2.39 7.92
CA ARG A 414 10.91 3.36 8.70
C ARG A 414 10.35 4.78 8.68
N TYR A 415 9.71 5.20 7.59
CA TYR A 415 9.12 6.54 7.44
C TYR A 415 7.60 6.46 7.59
N CYS A 416 7.16 5.67 8.56
CA CYS A 416 5.89 4.96 8.53
C CYS A 416 5.82 4.00 7.34
N VAL A 417 4.78 3.17 7.27
CA VAL A 417 4.35 2.56 6.02
C VAL A 417 4.19 3.71 4.98
N GLY A 418 3.89 4.93 5.40
CA GLY A 418 3.35 5.93 4.50
C GLY A 418 1.90 5.58 4.22
N ASP A 419 1.19 6.45 3.53
CA ASP A 419 -0.19 6.16 3.16
C ASP A 419 -0.18 5.06 2.09
N TYR A 420 0.09 3.78 2.43
CA TYR A 420 -0.05 2.59 1.55
C TYR A 420 -1.50 2.42 1.05
N GLY A 421 -2.31 3.47 1.13
CA GLY A 421 -3.72 3.56 0.81
C GLY A 421 -4.45 2.44 1.51
N LEU A 422 -4.12 2.21 2.79
CA LEU A 422 -4.65 1.14 3.62
C LEU A 422 -4.33 -0.30 3.16
N VAL A 423 -3.36 -0.53 2.27
CA VAL A 423 -3.03 -1.90 1.82
C VAL A 423 -1.62 -2.32 2.26
N ALA A 424 -1.55 -3.14 3.30
CA ALA A 424 -0.33 -3.82 3.73
C ALA A 424 -0.18 -5.18 3.04
N PRO A 425 0.87 -5.41 2.22
CA PRO A 425 1.18 -6.75 1.75
C PRO A 425 1.58 -7.67 2.91
N SER A 426 1.28 -8.96 2.76
CA SER A 426 1.67 -9.99 3.72
C SER A 426 1.95 -11.31 3.03
N ARG A 427 2.85 -12.10 3.63
CA ARG A 427 3.26 -13.40 3.14
C ARG A 427 2.48 -14.49 3.86
N GLY A 428 1.84 -15.35 3.09
CA GLY A 428 1.18 -16.53 3.64
C GLY A 428 2.20 -17.50 4.20
N ALA A 429 1.89 -18.04 5.37
CA ALA A 429 2.65 -19.05 6.09
C ALA A 429 2.61 -20.45 5.43
N PHE A 430 2.68 -20.51 4.10
CA PHE A 430 2.56 -21.75 3.34
C PHE A 430 3.87 -22.52 3.28
N LEU A 431 3.78 -23.83 3.53
CA LEU A 431 4.81 -24.82 3.25
C LEU A 431 4.32 -25.79 2.18
N SER A 432 5.13 -25.97 1.14
CA SER A 432 5.01 -27.11 0.25
C SER A 432 5.50 -28.39 0.94
N ALA A 433 5.10 -29.55 0.44
CA ALA A 433 5.49 -30.84 1.02
C ALA A 433 7.01 -31.10 1.03
N ASP A 434 7.76 -30.37 0.21
CA ASP A 434 9.22 -30.47 0.08
C ASP A 434 9.97 -29.33 0.80
N ASP A 435 9.27 -28.34 1.36
CA ASP A 435 9.90 -27.27 2.13
C ASP A 435 10.35 -27.81 3.49
N ASP A 436 11.57 -27.46 3.90
CA ASP A 436 12.01 -27.63 5.28
C ASP A 436 11.48 -26.46 6.13
N PRO A 437 10.72 -26.72 7.22
CA PRO A 437 10.16 -25.68 8.07
C PRO A 437 11.20 -24.69 8.61
N GLU A 438 12.38 -25.19 9.00
CA GLU A 438 13.44 -24.40 9.63
C GLU A 438 14.06 -23.46 8.60
N GLU A 439 14.48 -24.00 7.45
CA GLU A 439 15.01 -23.19 6.34
C GLU A 439 13.99 -22.14 5.87
N LYS A 440 12.69 -22.46 5.91
CA LYS A 440 11.65 -21.52 5.50
C LYS A 440 11.54 -20.33 6.43
N VAL A 441 11.43 -20.55 7.74
CA VAL A 441 11.31 -19.44 8.69
C VAL A 441 12.60 -18.61 8.73
N GLU A 442 13.76 -19.25 8.62
CA GLU A 442 15.05 -18.55 8.50
C GLU A 442 15.09 -17.65 7.27
N SER A 443 14.56 -18.11 6.13
CA SER A 443 14.45 -17.27 4.93
C SER A 443 13.55 -16.04 5.14
N TRP A 444 12.54 -16.14 6.01
CA TRP A 444 11.62 -15.04 6.29
C TRP A 444 12.16 -14.05 7.32
N ILE A 445 13.10 -14.49 8.16
CA ILE A 445 13.88 -13.65 9.06
C ILE A 445 14.97 -12.92 8.27
N ALA A 446 15.63 -13.60 7.34
CA ALA A 446 16.72 -13.05 6.52
C ALA A 446 16.29 -11.84 5.66
N ASP A 447 15.09 -11.90 5.07
CA ASP A 447 14.56 -10.81 4.23
C ASP A 447 14.50 -9.45 4.97
N PRO A 448 13.80 -9.31 6.12
CA PRO A 448 13.75 -8.06 6.87
C PRO A 448 15.08 -7.70 7.54
N GLN A 449 15.93 -8.66 7.91
CA GLN A 449 17.27 -8.40 8.44
C GLN A 449 18.15 -7.68 7.43
N ALA A 450 18.22 -8.21 6.20
CA ALA A 450 19.07 -7.67 5.16
C ALA A 450 18.66 -6.24 4.79
N ALA A 451 17.34 -5.99 4.69
CA ALA A 451 16.81 -4.71 4.21
C ALA A 451 16.47 -3.70 5.31
N GLY A 452 16.36 -4.12 6.58
CA GLY A 452 15.76 -3.31 7.64
C GLY A 452 14.29 -3.01 7.35
N THR A 453 13.51 -4.02 7.00
CA THR A 453 12.08 -3.90 6.63
C THR A 453 11.19 -4.67 7.58
N THR A 454 9.87 -4.53 7.43
CA THR A 454 8.86 -5.32 8.11
C THR A 454 8.30 -6.40 7.19
N THR A 455 8.16 -7.62 7.70
CA THR A 455 7.40 -8.69 7.05
C THR A 455 6.17 -9.01 7.89
N ILE A 456 4.98 -8.96 7.29
CA ILE A 456 3.78 -9.52 7.91
C ILE A 456 3.61 -10.96 7.43
N LEU A 457 3.52 -11.89 8.37
CA LEU A 457 3.24 -13.31 8.13
C LEU A 457 1.80 -13.61 8.54
N TYR A 458 1.03 -14.27 7.69
CA TYR A 458 -0.34 -14.66 8.02
C TYR A 458 -0.59 -16.17 7.97
N PHE A 459 -1.43 -16.63 8.89
CA PHE A 459 -1.88 -18.01 9.08
C PHE A 459 -3.41 -18.02 9.17
N HIS A 460 -4.05 -19.18 8.97
CA HIS A 460 -5.48 -19.33 9.29
C HIS A 460 -5.68 -20.08 10.60
N ASN A 461 -4.95 -21.17 10.82
CA ASN A 461 -5.05 -21.95 12.06
C ASN A 461 -3.77 -22.77 12.34
N ILE A 462 -3.66 -23.27 13.57
CA ILE A 462 -2.63 -24.22 14.01
C ILE A 462 -3.33 -25.54 14.33
N LEU A 463 -2.94 -26.63 13.67
CA LEU A 463 -3.61 -27.93 13.74
C LEU A 463 -2.65 -29.04 14.16
N ASP A 464 -3.14 -30.05 14.87
CA ASP A 464 -2.34 -31.23 15.23
C ASP A 464 -2.10 -32.13 14.00
N GLU A 465 -3.15 -32.37 13.21
CA GLU A 465 -3.10 -33.16 11.97
C GLU A 465 -3.79 -32.43 10.81
N GLY A 466 -3.42 -32.76 9.57
CA GLY A 466 -4.12 -32.29 8.37
C GLY A 466 -3.93 -30.81 8.03
N ALA A 467 -2.86 -30.19 8.54
CA ALA A 467 -2.49 -28.82 8.16
C ALA A 467 -2.15 -28.76 6.66
N GLU A 468 -2.94 -27.99 5.92
CA GLU A 468 -2.71 -27.70 4.50
C GLU A 468 -2.82 -26.20 4.24
N GLY A 469 -2.09 -25.73 3.22
CA GLY A 469 -2.15 -24.34 2.79
C GLY A 469 -1.55 -23.40 3.83
N VAL A 470 -2.37 -22.48 4.32
CA VAL A 470 -2.03 -21.46 5.32
C VAL A 470 -2.42 -21.88 6.74
N ASN A 471 -2.90 -23.12 6.91
CA ASN A 471 -2.92 -23.79 8.21
C ASN A 471 -1.56 -24.44 8.44
N ILE A 472 -1.08 -24.41 9.68
CA ILE A 472 0.24 -24.94 10.05
C ILE A 472 0.11 -26.03 11.10
N SER A 473 0.97 -27.06 11.04
CA SER A 473 1.01 -28.08 12.10
C SER A 473 1.59 -27.51 13.39
N ILE A 474 1.18 -28.00 14.56
CA ILE A 474 1.75 -27.58 15.86
C ILE A 474 3.29 -27.66 15.89
N ASP A 475 3.89 -28.75 15.42
CA ASP A 475 5.36 -28.94 15.46
C ASP A 475 6.10 -27.90 14.60
N THR A 476 5.64 -27.70 13.37
CA THR A 476 6.14 -26.65 12.47
C THR A 476 5.97 -25.26 13.08
N TYR A 477 4.80 -24.96 13.66
CA TYR A 477 4.55 -23.68 14.31
C TYR A 477 5.52 -23.43 15.47
N ARG A 478 5.72 -24.43 16.34
CA ARG A 478 6.67 -24.32 17.45
C ARG A 478 8.11 -24.12 16.98
N THR A 479 8.52 -24.83 15.93
CA THR A 479 9.82 -24.63 15.28
C THR A 479 10.00 -23.19 14.83
N TRP A 480 8.97 -22.59 14.24
CA TRP A 480 9.02 -21.20 13.80
C TRP A 480 9.06 -20.22 14.97
N ILE A 481 8.25 -20.44 16.01
CA ILE A 481 8.25 -19.59 17.21
C ILE A 481 9.62 -19.65 17.90
N ASP A 482 10.26 -20.81 17.97
CA ASP A 482 11.60 -20.96 18.56
C ASP A 482 12.64 -20.14 17.77
N LYS A 483 12.60 -20.20 16.43
CA LYS A 483 13.51 -19.42 15.58
C LYS A 483 13.26 -17.92 15.66
N LEU A 484 12.00 -17.49 15.72
CA LEU A 484 11.66 -16.09 15.91
C LEU A 484 12.10 -15.59 17.29
N ALA A 485 11.95 -16.41 18.34
CA ALA A 485 12.43 -16.09 19.68
C ALA A 485 13.96 -16.02 19.74
N GLU A 486 14.67 -16.98 19.13
CA GLU A 486 16.13 -16.98 19.03
C GLU A 486 16.65 -15.71 18.34
N ALA A 487 16.10 -15.37 17.17
CA ALA A 487 16.48 -14.16 16.44
C ALA A 487 16.15 -12.88 17.23
N ARG A 488 14.96 -12.79 17.83
CA ARG A 488 14.61 -11.65 18.69
C ARG A 488 15.58 -11.50 19.85
N ASP A 489 15.91 -12.59 20.54
CA ASP A 489 16.79 -12.57 21.71
C ASP A 489 18.25 -12.27 21.33
N ALA A 490 18.65 -12.58 20.10
CA ALA A 490 19.91 -12.15 19.50
C ALA A 490 19.92 -10.65 19.11
N GLY A 491 18.78 -9.95 19.19
CA GLY A 491 18.62 -8.55 18.76
C GLY A 491 18.61 -8.40 17.24
N GLU A 492 18.30 -9.47 16.52
CA GLU A 492 18.34 -9.53 15.07
C GLU A 492 17.05 -9.02 14.41
N ILE A 493 15.91 -9.21 15.08
CA ILE A 493 14.58 -8.76 14.67
C ILE A 493 13.76 -8.30 15.87
N GLU A 494 12.72 -7.52 15.62
CA GLU A 494 11.59 -7.37 16.54
C GLU A 494 10.41 -8.23 16.08
N VAL A 495 9.67 -8.79 17.04
CA VAL A 495 8.42 -9.50 16.79
C VAL A 495 7.31 -8.73 17.48
N LEU A 496 6.46 -8.08 16.69
CA LEU A 496 5.45 -7.14 17.17
C LEU A 496 4.05 -7.57 16.76
N THR A 497 3.06 -7.10 17.51
CA THR A 497 1.68 -7.11 17.02
C THR A 497 1.47 -6.00 15.97
N MET A 498 0.36 -6.03 15.24
CA MET A 498 0.03 -5.01 14.23
C MET A 498 -0.03 -3.60 14.85
N GLN A 499 -0.63 -3.48 16.03
CA GLN A 499 -0.74 -2.22 16.76
C GLN A 499 0.62 -1.70 17.22
N GLU A 500 1.44 -2.56 17.82
CA GLU A 500 2.78 -2.16 18.28
C GLU A 500 3.69 -1.75 17.13
N TRP A 501 3.64 -2.51 16.03
CA TRP A 501 4.36 -2.17 14.81
C TRP A 501 3.93 -0.80 14.27
N TRP A 502 2.63 -0.55 14.16
CA TRP A 502 2.11 0.74 13.72
C TRP A 502 2.51 1.87 14.67
N GLU A 503 2.42 1.68 15.98
CA GLU A 503 2.79 2.73 16.94
C GLU A 503 4.27 3.06 16.83
N ARG A 504 5.15 2.05 16.85
CA ARG A 504 6.60 2.27 16.70
C ARG A 504 6.96 3.03 15.43
N ASP A 505 6.34 2.68 14.30
CA ASP A 505 6.75 3.19 12.98
C ASP A 505 5.94 4.40 12.50
N CYS A 506 4.72 4.61 13.02
CA CYS A 506 3.75 5.56 12.48
C CYS A 506 3.07 6.49 13.50
N SER A 507 3.17 6.28 14.83
CA SER A 507 2.44 7.16 15.77
C SER A 507 3.10 8.50 16.07
N ASP A 508 4.35 8.71 15.65
CA ASP A 508 5.15 9.91 16.01
C ASP A 508 4.83 11.17 15.16
N THR A 509 3.61 11.32 14.65
CA THR A 509 3.18 12.53 13.94
C THR A 509 2.03 13.25 14.64
N SER A 510 2.39 14.17 15.55
CA SER A 510 1.73 15.48 15.72
C SER A 510 0.39 15.62 16.45
N GLU A 511 -0.16 14.63 17.13
CA GLU A 511 -1.38 14.89 17.94
C GLU A 511 -1.09 15.61 19.28
N GLU A 512 0.09 15.47 19.88
CA GLU A 512 0.41 16.11 21.17
C GLU A 512 0.68 17.63 21.10
N ASP A 513 0.75 18.25 19.93
CA ASP A 513 1.00 19.70 19.78
C ASP A 513 -0.29 20.54 19.57
N SER A 514 -1.49 19.97 19.79
CA SER A 514 -2.77 20.66 19.52
C SER A 514 -3.73 20.85 20.69
N GLU A 515 -3.33 20.53 21.94
CA GLU A 515 -3.99 21.05 23.15
C GLU A 515 -3.30 22.30 23.70
#